data_AF-A0A926B0Y6-F1
#
_entry.id   AF-A0A926B0Y6-F1
#
_cell.length_a   1.000
_cell.length_b   1.000
_cell.length_c   1.000
_cell.angle_alpha   90.00
_cell.angle_beta   90.00
_cell.angle_gamma   90.00
#
_symmetry.space_group_name_H-M   'P 1'
#
loop_
_entity.id
_entity.type
_entity.pdbx_description
1 polymer ?
#
loop_
_entity_poly.entity_id
_entity_poly.type
_entity_poly.pdbx_seq_one_letter_code
_entity_poly.pdbx_strand_id
1 'polypeptide(L)'
;MDLAEWGRKEIRLAEAEMPGLMALRSEFKGKKPLKGARIAGCLHMTIQTAVLIETLVDLGADVTWSSCNIFSTQDHAAAAIAKAGVPVFAWKGMTEEEFDWCIEQTLYFGKDRKALNMILDDGGDLTNMVLDKYPALVDAIRGISEETTTGVHRLYERVKN
;
A
#
# COMPACT_ATOMS: atom_id res chain seq x y z
N MET A 1 16.02 -2.69 -21.44
CA MET A 1 16.04 -3.19 -20.04
C MET A 1 14.59 -3.23 -19.59
N ASP A 2 14.11 -4.36 -19.08
CA ASP A 2 12.73 -4.50 -18.58
C ASP A 2 12.53 -3.59 -17.34
N LEU A 3 11.40 -2.88 -17.23
CA LEU A 3 11.15 -1.91 -16.15
C LEU A 3 11.26 -2.58 -14.77
N ALA A 4 10.79 -3.81 -14.64
CA ALA A 4 10.86 -4.55 -13.38
C ALA A 4 12.30 -4.89 -12.97
N GLU A 5 13.19 -5.17 -13.94
CA GLU A 5 14.61 -5.40 -13.65
C GLU A 5 15.31 -4.11 -13.22
N TRP A 6 14.96 -2.98 -13.84
CA TRP A 6 15.44 -1.68 -13.42
C TRP A 6 14.97 -1.34 -12.01
N GLY A 7 13.67 -1.44 -11.74
CA GLY A 7 13.10 -1.21 -10.42
C GLY A 7 13.75 -2.09 -9.35
N ARG A 8 14.01 -3.37 -9.64
CA ARG A 8 14.72 -4.25 -8.69
C ARG A 8 16.14 -3.75 -8.37
N LYS A 9 16.87 -3.19 -9.33
CA LYS A 9 18.20 -2.63 -9.06
C LYS A 9 18.10 -1.42 -8.13
N GLU A 10 17.15 -0.52 -8.38
CA GLU A 10 16.96 0.66 -7.54
C GLU A 10 16.43 0.34 -6.14
N ILE A 11 15.52 -0.63 -6.02
CA ILE A 11 15.05 -1.13 -4.71
C ILE A 11 16.23 -1.61 -3.86
N ARG A 12 17.17 -2.39 -4.44
CA ARG A 12 18.36 -2.85 -3.70
C ARG A 12 19.26 -1.71 -3.25
N LEU A 13 19.36 -0.64 -4.05
CA LEU A 13 20.10 0.56 -3.65
C LEU A 13 19.39 1.30 -2.52
N ALA A 14 18.06 1.45 -2.63
CA ALA A 14 17.25 2.10 -1.60
C ALA A 14 17.25 1.33 -0.27
N GLU A 15 17.30 -0.01 -0.29
CA GLU A 15 17.42 -0.82 0.94
C GLU A 15 18.65 -0.42 1.79
N ALA A 16 19.77 -0.05 1.15
CA ALA A 16 20.96 0.42 1.86
C ALA A 16 20.76 1.77 2.56
N GLU A 17 19.87 2.61 2.03
CA GLU A 17 19.53 3.94 2.57
C GLU A 17 18.27 3.93 3.46
N MET A 18 17.68 2.75 3.71
CA MET A 18 16.47 2.60 4.55
C MET A 18 16.74 1.67 5.75
N PRO A 19 17.71 2.01 6.63
CA PRO A 19 18.16 1.13 7.71
C PRO A 19 17.05 0.79 8.72
N GLY A 20 16.05 1.66 8.92
CA GLY A 20 14.91 1.39 9.79
C GLY A 20 14.06 0.21 9.32
N LEU A 21 13.69 0.18 8.03
CA LEU A 21 12.93 -0.94 7.46
C LEU A 21 13.76 -2.22 7.44
N MET A 22 15.06 -2.13 7.13
CA MET A 22 15.94 -3.29 7.14
C MET A 22 16.12 -3.86 8.54
N ALA A 23 16.20 -3.00 9.57
CA ALA A 23 16.23 -3.42 10.96
C ALA A 23 14.95 -4.17 11.35
N LEU A 24 13.76 -3.69 10.96
CA LEU A 24 12.49 -4.39 11.20
C LEU A 24 12.45 -5.75 10.53
N ARG A 25 12.89 -5.87 9.26
CA ARG A 25 12.98 -7.16 8.57
C ARG A 25 13.89 -8.13 9.31
N SER A 26 15.02 -7.65 9.83
CA SER A 26 15.98 -8.45 10.61
C SER A 26 15.39 -8.89 11.96
N GLU A 27 14.83 -7.95 12.73
CA GLU A 27 14.27 -8.18 14.07
C GLU A 27 13.10 -9.17 14.05
N PHE A 28 12.24 -9.07 13.05
CA PHE A 28 11.03 -9.90 12.91
C PHE A 28 11.20 -11.10 11.96
N LYS A 29 12.43 -11.37 11.51
CA LYS A 29 12.74 -12.50 10.62
C LYS A 29 12.20 -13.80 11.20
N GLY A 30 11.37 -14.49 10.44
CA GLY A 30 10.74 -15.76 10.84
C GLY A 30 9.61 -15.65 11.88
N LYS A 31 9.41 -14.50 12.53
CA LYS A 31 8.33 -14.30 13.51
C LYS A 31 6.97 -14.03 12.86
N LYS A 32 6.99 -13.44 11.65
CA LYS A 32 5.80 -13.12 10.83
C LYS A 32 4.67 -12.44 11.64
N PRO A 33 4.93 -11.30 12.31
CA PRO A 33 3.97 -10.65 13.20
C PRO A 33 2.70 -10.15 12.50
N LEU A 34 2.75 -9.89 11.19
CA LEU A 34 1.61 -9.44 10.40
C LEU A 34 0.86 -10.60 9.73
N LYS A 35 1.12 -11.85 10.13
CA LYS A 35 0.43 -13.02 9.57
C LYS A 35 -1.08 -12.88 9.71
N GLY A 36 -1.79 -12.93 8.58
CA GLY A 36 -3.25 -12.79 8.50
C GLY A 36 -3.75 -11.36 8.35
N ALA A 37 -2.85 -10.36 8.38
CA ALA A 37 -3.16 -9.02 7.92
C ALA A 37 -3.32 -9.01 6.39
N ARG A 38 -4.33 -8.30 5.93
CA ARG A 38 -4.66 -8.02 4.53
C ARG A 38 -4.70 -6.50 4.41
N ILE A 39 -3.53 -5.94 4.08
CA ILE A 39 -3.26 -4.51 4.12
C ILE A 39 -3.51 -3.92 2.73
N ALA A 40 -4.54 -3.09 2.62
CA ALA A 40 -4.70 -2.22 1.47
C ALA A 40 -3.88 -0.95 1.74
N GLY A 41 -2.91 -0.68 0.86
CA GLY A 41 -2.08 0.51 0.90
C GLY A 41 -2.48 1.51 -0.18
N CYS A 42 -2.66 2.78 0.19
CA CYS A 42 -2.80 3.90 -0.74
C CYS A 42 -1.78 4.97 -0.38
N LEU A 43 -0.63 4.91 -1.05
CA LEU A 43 0.54 5.74 -0.79
C LEU A 43 1.35 5.80 -2.09
N HIS A 44 2.01 6.93 -2.37
CA HIS A 44 2.85 7.12 -3.56
C HIS A 44 3.62 5.86 -3.96
N MET A 45 3.38 5.32 -5.16
CA MET A 45 4.03 4.08 -5.61
C MET A 45 5.45 4.35 -6.13
N THR A 46 6.39 4.49 -5.20
CA THR A 46 7.81 4.82 -5.44
C THR A 46 8.74 3.64 -5.12
N ILE A 47 10.04 3.79 -5.40
CA ILE A 47 11.07 2.85 -4.97
C ILE A 47 11.11 2.67 -3.45
N GLN A 48 10.94 3.76 -2.68
CA GLN A 48 10.94 3.72 -1.22
C GLN A 48 9.72 2.95 -0.69
N THR A 49 8.55 3.20 -1.30
CA THR A 49 7.32 2.48 -0.98
C THR A 49 7.41 1.01 -1.37
N ALA A 50 8.14 0.66 -2.44
CA ALA A 50 8.41 -0.73 -2.77
C ALA A 50 9.19 -1.45 -1.64
N VAL A 51 10.17 -0.78 -1.01
CA VAL A 51 10.88 -1.32 0.16
C VAL A 51 9.92 -1.49 1.36
N LEU A 52 9.00 -0.56 1.57
CA LEU A 52 7.93 -0.68 2.58
C LEU A 52 7.03 -1.89 2.31
N ILE A 53 6.50 -2.02 1.10
CA ILE A 53 5.63 -3.13 0.68
C ILE A 53 6.30 -4.48 0.94
N GLU A 54 7.54 -4.65 0.46
CA GLU A 54 8.29 -5.89 0.65
C GLU A 54 8.59 -6.15 2.13
N THR A 55 8.75 -5.12 2.95
CA THR A 55 8.88 -5.26 4.41
C THR A 55 7.60 -5.81 5.03
N LEU A 56 6.42 -5.29 4.65
CA LEU A 56 5.14 -5.78 5.17
C LEU A 56 4.91 -7.26 4.79
N VAL A 57 5.22 -7.62 3.55
CA VAL A 57 5.18 -9.02 3.06
C VAL A 57 6.18 -9.90 3.82
N ASP A 58 7.41 -9.43 4.03
CA ASP A 58 8.41 -10.14 4.84
C ASP A 58 7.98 -10.33 6.29
N LEU A 59 7.20 -9.41 6.83
CA LEU A 59 6.58 -9.51 8.15
C LEU A 59 5.29 -10.36 8.15
N GLY A 60 4.85 -10.87 6.99
CA GLY A 60 3.79 -11.88 6.86
C GLY A 60 2.42 -11.37 6.44
N ALA A 61 2.28 -10.10 6.06
CA ALA A 61 1.02 -9.58 5.53
C ALA A 61 0.77 -10.03 4.09
N ASP A 62 -0.50 -10.21 3.75
CA ASP A 62 -0.95 -10.08 2.36
C ASP A 62 -1.15 -8.59 2.07
N VAL A 63 -0.63 -8.10 0.94
CA VAL A 63 -0.61 -6.67 0.61
C VAL A 63 -1.19 -6.45 -0.78
N THR A 64 -2.01 -5.41 -0.93
CA THR A 64 -2.43 -4.85 -2.23
C THR A 64 -2.21 -3.35 -2.21
N TRP A 65 -1.82 -2.75 -3.33
CA TRP A 65 -1.36 -1.35 -3.33
C TRP A 65 -1.91 -0.52 -4.49
N SER A 66 -2.26 0.73 -4.20
CA SER A 66 -2.52 1.81 -5.17
C SER A 66 -1.69 3.04 -4.81
N SER A 67 -1.51 3.94 -5.77
CA SER A 67 -0.86 5.24 -5.50
C SER A 67 -1.90 6.25 -4.98
N CYS A 68 -1.51 7.14 -4.07
CA CYS A 68 -2.36 8.24 -3.57
C CYS A 68 -2.28 9.51 -4.45
N ASN A 69 -1.50 9.50 -5.54
CA ASN A 69 -1.46 10.61 -6.48
C ASN A 69 -1.17 10.17 -7.92
N ILE A 70 -1.95 10.69 -8.87
CA ILE A 70 -1.94 10.34 -10.29
C ILE A 70 -0.60 10.51 -11.02
N PHE A 71 0.31 11.36 -10.52
CA PHE A 71 1.62 11.59 -11.14
C PHE A 71 2.80 11.06 -10.34
N SER A 72 2.56 10.53 -9.14
CA SER A 72 3.64 10.18 -8.22
C SER A 72 4.29 8.81 -8.48
N THR A 73 3.59 7.93 -9.20
CA THR A 73 4.08 6.58 -9.48
C THR A 73 5.41 6.61 -10.24
N GLN A 74 6.34 5.80 -9.78
CA GLN A 74 7.56 5.43 -10.48
C GLN A 74 7.31 4.06 -11.13
N ASP A 75 7.06 4.04 -12.44
CA ASP A 75 6.55 2.83 -13.12
C ASP A 75 7.50 1.63 -13.03
N HIS A 76 8.82 1.86 -12.92
CA HIS A 76 9.79 0.79 -12.69
C HIS A 76 9.68 0.19 -11.28
N ALA A 77 9.34 0.99 -10.27
CA ALA A 77 9.04 0.49 -8.92
C ALA A 77 7.76 -0.37 -8.93
N ALA A 78 6.69 0.15 -9.54
CA ALA A 78 5.42 -0.58 -9.68
C ALA A 78 5.62 -1.90 -10.43
N ALA A 79 6.36 -1.90 -11.55
CA ALA A 79 6.68 -3.10 -12.32
C ALA A 79 7.48 -4.13 -11.50
N ALA A 80 8.41 -3.69 -10.65
CA ALA A 80 9.19 -4.59 -9.80
C ALA A 80 8.34 -5.26 -8.71
N ILE A 81 7.39 -4.52 -8.12
CA ILE A 81 6.41 -5.03 -7.14
C ILE A 81 5.43 -6.01 -7.81
N ALA A 82 4.91 -5.67 -8.99
CA ALA A 82 4.07 -6.57 -9.77
C ALA A 82 4.79 -7.88 -10.11
N LYS A 83 6.06 -7.81 -10.56
CA LYS A 83 6.90 -9.00 -10.85
C LYS A 83 7.21 -9.83 -9.61
N ALA A 84 7.22 -9.23 -8.42
CA ALA A 84 7.34 -9.94 -7.14
C ALA A 84 6.04 -10.65 -6.71
N GLY A 85 4.94 -10.48 -7.46
CA GLY A 85 3.67 -11.15 -7.22
C GLY A 85 2.75 -10.41 -6.24
N VAL A 86 3.07 -9.17 -5.86
CA VAL A 86 2.20 -8.32 -5.05
C VAL A 86 1.23 -7.56 -5.98
N PRO A 87 -0.09 -7.63 -5.77
CA PRO A 87 -1.05 -6.87 -6.57
C PRO A 87 -0.85 -5.37 -6.37
N VAL A 88 -0.43 -4.69 -7.43
CA VAL A 88 -0.24 -3.23 -7.48
C VAL A 88 -0.98 -2.67 -8.68
N PHE A 89 -1.78 -1.64 -8.42
CA PHE A 89 -2.62 -0.95 -9.40
C PHE A 89 -2.20 0.52 -9.39
N ALA A 90 -1.15 0.83 -10.13
CA ALA A 90 -0.60 2.19 -10.20
C ALA A 90 0.26 2.35 -11.45
N TRP A 91 0.07 3.46 -12.15
CA TRP A 91 0.97 3.94 -13.19
C TRP A 91 1.05 5.46 -13.14
N LYS A 92 2.05 6.05 -13.79
CA LYS A 92 2.19 7.50 -13.87
C LYS A 92 1.24 8.09 -14.92
N GLY A 93 0.54 9.15 -14.55
CA GLY A 93 -0.37 9.87 -15.44
C GLY A 93 -1.77 9.26 -15.54
N MET A 94 -2.26 8.67 -14.45
CA MET A 94 -3.65 8.20 -14.35
C MET A 94 -4.64 9.36 -14.52
N THR A 95 -5.80 9.05 -15.09
CA THR A 95 -7.00 9.87 -14.95
C THR A 95 -7.61 9.70 -13.55
N GLU A 96 -8.51 10.60 -13.15
CA GLU A 96 -9.23 10.49 -11.87
C GLU A 96 -10.09 9.21 -11.79
N GLU A 97 -10.69 8.78 -12.90
CA GLU A 97 -11.46 7.53 -12.95
C GLU A 97 -10.57 6.30 -12.75
N GLU A 98 -9.39 6.28 -13.37
CA GLU A 98 -8.41 5.22 -13.19
C GLU A 98 -7.83 5.22 -11.76
N PHE A 99 -7.64 6.39 -11.17
CA PHE A 99 -7.20 6.56 -9.78
C PHE A 99 -8.17 5.90 -8.80
N ASP A 100 -9.45 6.27 -8.87
CA ASP A 100 -10.51 5.67 -8.05
C ASP A 100 -10.58 4.16 -8.28
N TRP A 101 -10.54 3.73 -9.56
CA TRP A 101 -10.55 2.31 -9.92
C TRP A 101 -9.37 1.54 -9.31
N CYS A 102 -8.18 2.12 -9.29
CA CYS A 102 -6.99 1.52 -8.69
C CYS A 102 -7.17 1.28 -7.19
N ILE A 103 -7.70 2.27 -6.45
CA ILE A 103 -8.01 2.13 -5.03
C ILE A 103 -9.02 0.99 -4.81
N GLU A 104 -10.08 0.92 -5.61
CA GLU A 104 -11.09 -0.14 -5.50
C GLU A 104 -10.52 -1.55 -5.69
N GLN A 105 -9.51 -1.72 -6.54
CA GLN A 105 -8.87 -3.02 -6.73
C GLN A 105 -8.13 -3.52 -5.49
N THR A 106 -7.76 -2.63 -4.57
CA THR A 106 -7.04 -2.98 -3.33
C THR A 106 -7.95 -3.51 -2.22
N LEU A 107 -9.28 -3.39 -2.36
CA LEU A 107 -10.21 -3.68 -1.26
C LEU A 107 -10.39 -5.18 -0.99
N TYR A 108 -10.01 -6.04 -1.93
CA TYR A 108 -10.26 -7.49 -1.88
C TYR A 108 -9.03 -8.31 -2.23
N PHE A 109 -8.82 -9.39 -1.49
CA PHE A 109 -7.61 -10.21 -1.52
C PHE A 109 -7.89 -11.62 -2.03
N GLY A 110 -7.02 -12.07 -2.94
CA GLY A 110 -7.04 -13.41 -3.50
C GLY A 110 -8.27 -13.71 -4.35
N LYS A 111 -8.35 -14.96 -4.85
CA LYS A 111 -9.46 -15.42 -5.70
C LYS A 111 -10.81 -15.42 -4.98
N ASP A 112 -10.78 -15.65 -3.67
CA ASP A 112 -11.99 -15.68 -2.82
C ASP A 112 -12.50 -14.27 -2.48
N ARG A 113 -11.84 -13.22 -2.96
CA ARG A 113 -12.17 -11.81 -2.71
C ARG A 113 -12.41 -11.52 -1.23
N LYS A 114 -11.48 -11.90 -0.35
CA LYS A 114 -11.58 -11.58 1.08
C LYS A 114 -11.35 -10.09 1.28
N ALA A 115 -12.24 -9.41 1.99
CA ALA A 115 -12.11 -7.99 2.29
C ALA A 115 -10.79 -7.67 3.03
N LEU A 116 -10.22 -6.50 2.78
CA LEU A 116 -9.14 -5.93 3.59
C LEU A 116 -9.48 -5.94 5.08
N ASN A 117 -8.46 -5.98 5.94
CA ASN A 117 -8.64 -5.84 7.40
C ASN A 117 -7.71 -4.82 8.05
N MET A 118 -6.90 -4.12 7.26
CA MET A 118 -6.00 -3.06 7.67
C MET A 118 -5.90 -2.04 6.53
N ILE A 119 -5.85 -0.76 6.89
CA ILE A 119 -5.62 0.34 5.96
C ILE A 119 -4.29 1.00 6.28
N LEU A 120 -3.48 1.26 5.25
CA LEU A 120 -2.31 2.13 5.30
C LEU A 120 -2.52 3.23 4.26
N ASP A 121 -2.71 4.46 4.72
CA ASP A 121 -3.20 5.56 3.91
C ASP A 121 -2.27 6.78 3.97
N ASP A 122 -2.29 7.55 2.90
CA ASP A 122 -1.58 8.81 2.73
C ASP A 122 -2.56 9.79 2.05
N GLY A 123 -3.13 10.68 2.87
CA GLY A 123 -4.08 11.71 2.44
C GLY A 123 -5.55 11.39 2.73
N GLY A 124 -5.87 10.15 3.09
CA GLY A 124 -7.20 9.73 3.55
C GLY A 124 -8.15 9.25 2.45
N ASP A 125 -7.70 9.12 1.20
CA ASP A 125 -8.59 8.77 0.08
C ASP A 125 -9.04 7.31 0.12
N LEU A 126 -8.18 6.37 0.53
CA LEU A 126 -8.58 4.97 0.74
C LEU A 126 -9.52 4.84 1.95
N THR A 127 -9.24 5.58 3.02
CA THR A 127 -10.11 5.65 4.19
C THR A 127 -11.51 6.14 3.80
N ASN A 128 -11.60 7.22 3.03
CA ASN A 128 -12.86 7.78 2.57
C ASN A 128 -13.58 6.84 1.58
N MET A 129 -12.85 6.18 0.67
CA MET A 129 -13.39 5.15 -0.22
C MET A 129 -14.12 4.06 0.57
N VAL A 130 -13.49 3.55 1.62
CA VAL A 130 -14.09 2.53 2.48
C VAL A 130 -15.27 3.07 3.27
N LEU A 131 -15.12 4.20 3.96
CA LEU A 131 -16.16 4.72 4.84
C LEU A 131 -17.40 5.21 4.08
N ASP A 132 -17.21 5.82 2.92
CA ASP A 132 -18.29 6.50 2.20
C ASP A 132 -18.90 5.62 1.11
N LYS A 133 -18.09 4.83 0.39
CA LYS A 133 -18.58 3.99 -0.73
C LYS A 133 -18.73 2.49 -0.36
N TYR A 134 -17.92 1.99 0.57
CA TYR A 134 -17.92 0.56 0.96
C TYR A 134 -18.09 0.33 2.48
N PRO A 135 -19.08 0.96 3.14
CA PRO A 135 -19.20 0.94 4.61
C PRO A 135 -19.36 -0.48 5.19
N ALA A 136 -19.87 -1.43 4.41
CA ALA A 136 -19.99 -2.83 4.82
C ALA A 136 -18.64 -3.53 5.09
N LEU A 137 -17.52 -2.96 4.63
CA LEU A 137 -16.17 -3.51 4.87
C LEU A 137 -15.60 -3.12 6.24
N VAL A 138 -16.15 -2.08 6.88
CA VAL A 138 -15.61 -1.50 8.12
C VAL A 138 -15.51 -2.52 9.24
N ASP A 139 -16.50 -3.40 9.41
CA ASP A 139 -16.53 -4.41 10.47
C ASP A 139 -15.33 -5.38 10.42
N ALA A 140 -14.72 -5.56 9.24
CA ALA A 140 -13.56 -6.42 9.07
C ALA A 140 -12.23 -5.71 9.37
N ILE A 141 -12.21 -4.38 9.43
CA ILE A 141 -11.01 -3.55 9.51
C ILE A 141 -10.64 -3.30 10.96
N ARG A 142 -9.40 -3.65 11.32
CA ARG A 142 -8.89 -3.52 12.70
C ARG A 142 -8.30 -2.15 12.99
N GLY A 143 -7.88 -1.41 11.97
CA GLY A 143 -7.27 -0.11 12.15
C GLY A 143 -6.78 0.53 10.86
N ILE A 144 -6.44 1.81 10.98
CA ILE A 144 -5.92 2.68 9.94
C ILE A 144 -4.60 3.27 10.47
N SER A 145 -3.56 3.30 9.65
CA SER A 145 -2.41 4.19 9.85
C SER A 145 -2.40 5.23 8.73
N GLU A 146 -2.33 6.51 9.10
CA GLU A 146 -2.34 7.64 8.18
C GLU A 146 -1.00 8.38 8.26
N GLU A 147 -0.38 8.64 7.12
CA GLU A 147 0.95 9.23 7.03
C GLU A 147 0.95 10.76 7.11
N THR A 148 -0.03 11.44 6.51
CA THR A 148 0.06 12.89 6.29
C THR A 148 -0.81 13.72 7.22
N THR A 149 -0.36 14.95 7.46
CA THR A 149 -1.10 15.95 8.22
C THR A 149 -2.52 16.17 7.67
N THR A 150 -2.68 16.18 6.34
CA THR A 150 -3.98 16.34 5.68
C THR A 150 -4.91 15.19 6.00
N GLY A 151 -4.46 13.94 5.85
CA GLY A 151 -5.27 12.77 6.18
C GLY A 151 -5.60 12.71 7.68
N VAL A 152 -4.65 13.06 8.55
CA VAL A 152 -4.89 13.14 10.01
C VAL A 152 -5.98 14.17 10.33
N HIS A 153 -5.97 15.34 9.69
CA HIS A 153 -7.05 16.33 9.86
C HIS A 153 -8.41 15.78 9.44
N ARG A 154 -8.50 15.09 8.30
CA ARG A 154 -9.73 14.42 7.83
C ARG A 154 -10.22 13.37 8.83
N LEU A 155 -9.32 12.60 9.45
CA LEU A 155 -9.68 11.64 10.51
C LEU A 155 -10.26 12.34 11.74
N TYR A 156 -9.67 13.45 12.19
CA TYR A 156 -10.22 14.23 13.31
C TYR A 156 -11.61 14.81 13.00
N GLU A 157 -11.87 15.22 11.77
CA GLU A 157 -13.20 15.67 11.34
C GLU A 157 -14.21 14.53 11.40
N ARG A 158 -13.84 13.33 10.96
CA ARG A 158 -14.69 12.13 11.04
C ARG A 158 -15.00 11.69 12.46
N VAL A 159 -14.08 11.85 13.41
CA VAL A 159 -14.33 11.49 14.82
C VAL A 159 -15.28 12.47 15.51
N LYS A 160 -15.34 13.72 15.05
CA LYS A 160 -16.22 14.75 15.63
C LYS A 160 -17.67 14.68 15.14
N ASN A 161 -17.88 14.11 13.96
CA ASN A 161 -19.18 14.01 13.29
C ASN A 161 -19.85 12.66 13.57
#